data_AF-A0A0P4V3K0-F1
#
_entry.id   AF-A0A0P4V3K0-F1
#
_cell.length_a   1.000
_cell.length_b   1.000
_cell.length_c   1.000
_cell.angle_alpha   90.00
_cell.angle_beta   90.00
_cell.angle_gamma   90.00
#
_symmetry.space_group_name_H-M   'P 1'
#
loop_
_entity.id
_entity.type
_entity.pdbx_description
1 polymer ?
#
loop_
_entity_poly.entity_id
_entity_poly.type
_entity_poly.pdbx_seq_one_letter_code
_entity_poly.pdbx_strand_id
1 'polypeptide(L)'
;MVSTQPWIVANFKEAQLAKMQPGQEVEIKLDAFPDQLFKGKIDSLSPASGAKFALLPPDNATGNFTKIVQRVPVKLVFEPDSIRGVESRLMPGMSAIVTVATR
;
A
#
# COMPACT_ATOMS: atom_id res chain seq x y z
N MET A 1 -2.32 -2.22 27.80
CA MET A 1 -1.66 -2.85 26.64
C MET A 1 -2.27 -2.24 25.40
N VAL A 2 -1.48 -1.60 24.54
CA VAL A 2 -1.99 -1.04 23.27
C VAL A 2 -2.27 -2.23 22.35
N SER A 3 -3.55 -2.51 22.08
CA SER A 3 -3.93 -3.46 21.02
C SER A 3 -3.54 -2.82 19.69
N THR A 4 -2.39 -3.20 19.15
CA THR A 4 -1.91 -2.70 17.88
C THR A 4 -2.53 -3.58 16.80
N GLN A 5 -3.55 -3.07 16.11
CA GLN A 5 -4.17 -3.81 15.03
C GLN A 5 -3.17 -3.95 13.87
N PRO A 6 -2.90 -5.16 13.35
CA PRO A 6 -1.93 -5.36 12.28
C PRO A 6 -2.43 -4.69 11.00
N TRP A 7 -1.49 -4.15 10.23
CA TRP A 7 -1.76 -3.41 9.01
C TRP A 7 -0.60 -3.58 8.02
N ILE A 8 -0.84 -3.28 6.75
CA ILE A 8 0.15 -3.41 5.67
C ILE A 8 0.41 -2.04 5.04
N VAL A 9 1.69 -1.72 4.78
CA VAL A 9 2.08 -0.69 3.82
C VAL A 9 2.32 -1.36 2.47
N ALA A 10 1.50 -1.06 1.47
CA ALA A 10 1.73 -1.50 0.10
C ALA A 10 2.15 -0.32 -0.79
N ASN A 11 3.24 -0.48 -1.53
CA ASN A 11 3.79 0.58 -2.38
C ASN A 11 3.29 0.42 -3.83
N PHE A 12 2.28 1.20 -4.21
CA PHE A 12 1.70 1.19 -5.55
C PHE A 12 2.36 2.22 -6.46
N LYS A 13 2.38 1.98 -7.79
CA LYS A 13 2.80 3.02 -8.74
C LYS A 13 1.81 4.18 -8.66
N GLU A 14 2.29 5.41 -8.77
CA GLU A 14 1.44 6.61 -8.75
C GLU A 14 0.27 6.53 -9.76
N ALA A 15 0.54 6.03 -10.96
CA ALA A 15 -0.48 5.84 -12.00
C ALA A 15 -1.61 4.86 -11.61
N GLN A 16 -1.37 3.93 -10.68
CA GLN A 16 -2.38 2.99 -10.21
C GLN A 16 -3.32 3.63 -9.18
N LEU A 17 -2.91 4.70 -8.52
CA LEU A 17 -3.70 5.36 -7.47
C LEU A 17 -4.92 6.09 -8.02
N ALA A 18 -4.96 6.41 -9.31
CA ALA A 18 -6.01 7.24 -9.92
C ALA A 18 -7.43 6.71 -9.66
N LYS A 19 -7.57 5.39 -9.47
CA LYS A 19 -8.85 4.72 -9.17
C LYS A 19 -8.94 4.19 -7.74
N MET A 20 -7.93 4.42 -6.92
CA MET A 20 -7.85 3.90 -5.56
C MET A 20 -8.47 4.88 -4.57
N GLN A 21 -9.32 4.37 -3.66
CA GLN A 21 -10.04 5.16 -2.67
C GLN A 21 -10.08 4.42 -1.33
N PRO A 22 -10.01 5.13 -0.19
CA PRO A 22 -10.28 4.54 1.13
C PRO A 22 -11.60 3.76 1.15
N GLY A 23 -11.60 2.63 1.84
CA GLY A 23 -12.74 1.72 1.94
C GLY A 23 -12.86 0.68 0.83
N GLN A 24 -12.10 0.78 -0.27
CA GLN A 24 -12.07 -0.26 -1.29
C GLN A 24 -11.54 -1.58 -0.75
N GLU A 25 -12.14 -2.68 -1.19
CA GLU A 25 -11.74 -4.03 -0.83
C GLU A 25 -10.38 -4.38 -1.42
N VAL A 26 -9.58 -5.08 -0.60
CA VAL A 26 -8.29 -5.62 -1.02
C VAL A 26 -8.19 -7.10 -0.66
N GLU A 27 -7.54 -7.84 -1.56
CA GLU A 27 -7.08 -9.20 -1.32
C GLU A 27 -5.60 -9.17 -0.97
N ILE A 28 -5.23 -9.86 0.10
CA ILE A 28 -3.89 -9.90 0.65
C ILE A 28 -3.45 -11.36 0.71
N LYS A 29 -2.32 -11.67 0.05
CA LYS A 29 -1.63 -12.96 0.16
C LYS A 29 -0.33 -12.74 0.91
N LEU A 30 -0.11 -13.49 1.98
CA LEU A 30 1.12 -13.44 2.76
C LEU A 30 1.97 -14.65 2.44
N ASP A 31 3.27 -14.47 2.19
CA ASP A 31 4.16 -15.60 1.85
C ASP A 31 4.27 -16.60 3.02
N ALA A 32 4.10 -16.14 4.26
CA ALA A 32 4.06 -16.98 5.46
C ALA A 32 2.77 -17.82 5.59
N PHE A 33 1.76 -17.57 4.76
CA PHE A 33 0.45 -18.22 4.78
C PHE A 33 -0.02 -18.50 3.33
N PRO A 34 0.69 -19.36 2.57
CA PRO A 34 0.46 -19.52 1.14
C PRO A 34 -0.95 -20.03 0.79
N ASP A 35 -1.56 -20.80 1.70
CA ASP A 35 -2.89 -21.40 1.50
C ASP A 35 -4.05 -20.52 2.03
N GLN A 36 -3.76 -19.32 2.53
CA GLN A 36 -4.76 -18.42 3.12
C GLN A 36 -4.83 -17.11 2.35
N LEU A 37 -6.05 -16.80 1.88
CA LEU A 37 -6.36 -15.49 1.31
C LEU A 37 -6.95 -14.60 2.40
N PHE A 38 -6.34 -13.45 2.60
CA PHE A 38 -6.83 -12.45 3.55
C PHE A 38 -7.62 -11.36 2.82
N LYS A 39 -8.65 -10.86 3.48
CA LYS A 39 -9.42 -9.70 3.05
C LYS A 39 -9.09 -8.49 3.91
N GLY A 40 -9.16 -7.33 3.29
CA GLY A 40 -8.90 -6.06 3.93
C GLY A 40 -9.56 -4.91 3.19
N LYS A 41 -9.26 -3.70 3.66
CA LYS A 41 -9.65 -2.47 3.00
C LYS A 41 -8.50 -1.49 2.93
N ILE A 42 -8.54 -0.61 1.95
CA ILE A 42 -7.71 0.59 1.94
C ILE A 42 -8.13 1.46 3.14
N ASP A 43 -7.20 1.72 4.04
CA ASP A 43 -7.39 2.65 5.15
C ASP A 43 -7.09 4.08 4.69
N SER A 44 -5.89 4.28 4.13
CA SER A 44 -5.46 5.59 3.69
C SER A 44 -4.41 5.49 2.59
N LEU A 45 -4.41 6.46 1.68
CA LEU A 45 -3.33 6.69 0.76
C LEU A 45 -2.47 7.78 1.38
N SER A 46 -1.18 7.53 1.56
CA SER A 46 -0.30 8.59 2.05
C SER A 46 -0.24 9.68 0.99
N PRO A 47 -0.45 10.96 1.33
CA PRO A 47 -0.28 12.04 0.37
C PRO A 47 1.18 12.04 -0.05
N ALA A 48 1.45 11.58 -1.27
CA ALA A 48 2.78 11.62 -1.87
C ALA A 48 3.13 13.07 -2.19
N SER A 49 3.48 13.87 -1.18
CA SER A 49 3.85 15.28 -1.33
C SER A 49 5.35 15.52 -1.18
N GLY A 50 6.19 14.47 -1.12
CA GLY A 50 7.65 14.62 -1.10
C GLY A 50 8.24 15.29 -2.34
N ALA A 51 7.53 15.24 -3.49
CA ALA A 51 7.97 15.89 -4.72
C ALA A 51 7.72 17.41 -4.76
N LYS A 52 7.01 17.99 -3.77
CA LYS A 52 6.70 19.43 -3.74
C LYS A 52 7.76 20.31 -3.05
N PHE A 53 8.89 19.74 -2.59
CA PHE A 53 9.94 20.47 -1.87
C PHE A 53 11.33 20.43 -2.53
N ALA A 54 11.41 20.25 -3.86
CA ALA A 54 12.62 20.63 -4.57
C ALA A 54 12.66 22.17 -4.67
N LEU A 55 13.47 22.82 -3.83
CA LEU A 55 13.73 24.27 -3.84
C LEU A 55 14.43 24.75 -5.12
N LEU A 56 14.80 23.85 -6.02
CA LEU A 56 15.40 24.15 -7.30
C LEU A 56 14.60 23.41 -8.39
N PRO A 57 14.03 24.11 -9.38
CA PRO A 57 13.63 23.43 -10.60
C PRO A 57 14.89 22.75 -11.17
N PRO A 58 14.85 21.46 -11.55
CA PRO A 58 15.96 20.91 -12.32
C PRO A 58 16.03 21.74 -13.60
N ASP A 59 17.16 22.40 -13.80
CA ASP A 59 17.48 23.18 -15.00
C ASP A 59 17.59 22.21 -16.19
N ASN A 60 16.43 21.89 -16.77
CA ASN A 60 16.28 20.89 -17.84
C ASN A 60 15.96 21.59 -19.16
N ALA A 61 16.86 22.47 -19.62
CA ALA A 61 16.75 23.18 -20.89
C ALA A 61 17.14 22.35 -22.15
N THR A 62 17.26 21.02 -22.06
CA THR A 62 17.80 20.15 -23.14
C THR A 62 16.91 19.01 -23.61
N GLY A 63 15.65 18.91 -23.15
CA GLY A 63 14.62 18.11 -23.83
C GLY A 63 14.70 16.58 -23.71
N ASN A 64 15.56 16.00 -22.85
CA ASN A 64 15.54 14.57 -22.56
C ASN A 64 14.89 14.28 -21.20
N PHE A 65 13.63 13.83 -21.21
CA PHE A 65 12.92 13.40 -20.00
C PHE A 65 13.06 11.88 -19.80
N THR A 66 13.75 11.45 -18.75
CA THR A 66 13.69 10.05 -18.28
C THR A 66 12.57 9.93 -17.26
N LYS A 67 11.48 9.23 -17.63
CA LYS A 67 10.33 9.02 -16.74
C LYS A 67 10.69 8.02 -15.62
N ILE A 68 10.84 8.51 -14.40
CA ILE A 68 11.03 7.67 -13.20
C ILE A 68 9.66 7.24 -12.66
N VAL A 69 9.47 5.95 -12.40
CA VAL A 69 8.22 5.44 -11.81
C VAL A 69 8.21 5.71 -10.31
N GLN A 70 7.39 6.66 -9.87
CA GLN A 70 7.16 6.93 -8.47
C GLN A 70 6.23 5.86 -7.85
N ARG A 71 6.56 5.42 -6.64
CA ARG A 71 5.71 4.57 -5.81
C ARG A 71 5.21 5.34 -4.60
N VAL A 72 3.98 5.04 -4.19
CA VAL A 72 3.28 5.71 -3.11
C VAL A 72 2.81 4.68 -2.09
N PRO A 73 3.09 4.88 -0.79
CA PRO A 73 2.64 3.99 0.25
C PRO A 73 1.14 4.15 0.48
N VAL A 74 0.44 3.02 0.44
CA VAL A 74 -0.97 2.87 0.75
C VAL A 74 -1.08 1.98 1.99
N LYS A 75 -1.76 2.49 3.01
CA LYS A 75 -2.04 1.76 4.24
C LYS A 75 -3.30 0.92 4.05
N LEU A 76 -3.19 -0.35 4.40
CA LEU A 76 -4.24 -1.35 4.30
C LEU A 76 -4.48 -1.95 5.68
N VAL A 77 -5.74 -2.17 6.02
CA VAL A 77 -6.14 -2.84 7.26
C VAL A 77 -6.84 -4.15 6.93
N PHE A 78 -6.56 -5.19 7.70
CA PHE A 78 -7.24 -6.47 7.56
C PHE A 78 -8.69 -6.37 8.05
N GLU A 79 -9.59 -7.11 7.43
CA GLU A 79 -10.91 -7.35 8.01
C GLU A 79 -10.74 -8.23 9.26
N PRO A 80 -11.36 -7.90 10.41
CA PRO A 80 -11.18 -8.64 11.65
C PRO A 80 -11.47 -10.14 11.52
N ASP A 81 -12.52 -10.49 10.77
CA ASP A 81 -12.91 -11.89 10.55
C ASP A 81 -11.90 -12.65 9.69
N SER A 82 -11.17 -11.95 8.82
CA SER A 82 -10.21 -12.56 7.92
C SER A 82 -8.92 -13.02 8.62
N ILE A 83 -8.58 -12.41 9.75
CA ILE A 83 -7.37 -12.73 10.52
C ILE A 83 -7.67 -13.48 11.81
N ARG A 84 -8.94 -13.84 12.03
CA ARG A 84 -9.40 -14.51 13.25
C ARG A 84 -8.65 -15.82 13.49
N GLY A 85 -8.02 -15.95 14.65
CA GLY A 85 -7.25 -17.12 15.06
C GLY A 85 -5.80 -17.15 14.58
N VAL A 86 -5.36 -16.16 13.79
CA VAL A 86 -3.98 -16.04 13.30
C VAL A 86 -3.35 -14.68 13.61
N GLU A 87 -4.05 -13.80 14.34
CA GLU A 87 -3.61 -12.44 14.65
C GLU A 87 -2.24 -12.41 15.35
N SER A 88 -2.01 -13.35 16.26
CA SER A 88 -0.75 -13.49 17.01
C SER A 88 0.43 -13.96 16.15
N ARG A 89 0.16 -14.51 14.97
CA ARG A 89 1.17 -14.98 14.02
C ARG A 89 1.51 -13.96 12.95
N LEU A 90 0.74 -12.87 12.83
CA LEU A 90 1.05 -11.78 11.92
C LEU A 90 2.20 -10.95 12.52
N MET A 91 3.35 -11.00 11.88
CA MET A 91 4.56 -10.33 12.36
C MET A 91 4.98 -9.20 11.42
N PRO A 92 5.52 -8.08 11.94
CA PRO A 92 6.16 -7.06 11.11
C PRO A 92 7.27 -7.65 10.24
N GLY A 93 7.39 -7.17 9.00
CA GLY A 93 8.40 -7.61 8.04
C GLY A 93 7.99 -8.78 7.13
N MET A 94 6.78 -9.33 7.30
CA MET A 94 6.25 -10.31 6.34
C MET A 94 6.07 -9.70 4.95
N SER A 95 6.37 -10.51 3.93
CA SER A 95 6.12 -10.16 2.54
C SER A 95 4.66 -10.44 2.17
N ALA A 96 4.09 -9.54 1.37
CA ALA A 96 2.70 -9.58 0.96
C ALA A 96 2.52 -9.21 -0.51
N ILE A 97 1.63 -9.92 -1.18
CA ILE A 97 1.08 -9.53 -2.48
C ILE A 97 -0.33 -9.00 -2.24
N VAL A 98 -0.60 -7.79 -2.72
CA VAL A 98 -1.89 -7.12 -2.54
C VAL A 98 -2.54 -6.86 -3.90
N THR A 99 -3.81 -7.19 -4.00
CA THR A 99 -4.68 -6.83 -5.13
C THR A 99 -5.79 -5.93 -4.63
N VAL A 100 -6.01 -4.80 -5.32
CA VAL A 100 -7.04 -3.81 -4.97
C VAL A 100 -8.15 -3.90 -6.00
N ALA A 101 -9.40 -4.03 -5.55
CA ALA A 101 -10.56 -4.00 -6.42
C ALA A 101 -10.90 -2.53 -6.79
N THR A 102 -10.60 -2.15 -8.03
CA THR A 102 -10.96 -0.83 -8.58
C THR A 102 -12.10 -0.95 -9.60
N ARG A 103 -13.01 0.03 -9.64
CA ARG A 103 -14.09 0.09 -10.65
C ARG A 103 -13.65 0.80 -11.94
#